data_AF-A0A1V5ZV18-F1
#
_entry.id   AF-A0A1V5ZV18-F1
#
_cell.length_a   1.000
_cell.length_b   1.000
_cell.length_c   1.000
_cell.angle_alpha   90.00
_cell.angle_beta   90.00
_cell.angle_gamma   90.00
#
_symmetry.space_group_name_H-M   'P 1'
#
loop_
_entity.id
_entity.type
_entity.pdbx_description
1 polymer ?
#
loop_
_entity_poly.entity_id
_entity_poly.type
_entity_poly.pdbx_seq_one_letter_code
_entity_poly.pdbx_strand_id
1 'polypeptide(L)'
;MKNNKILYIVIIVLVLVVVGSGVFLFLNNKGAQKETEISQSTTTLPPTATQAPETDKTMVDCSEASDPSCFLTRMSECLPVTAKMIGSDSKTDIEITILGVENDKCHFQRKINNVLNLDCFFPKGTLNMDTLDQTFGNDKGLQKVVDDACKPAGW
;
A
#
# COMPACT_ATOMS: atom_id res chain seq x y z
N MET A 1 -28.45 19.04 -36.29
CA MET A 1 -29.15 18.03 -35.46
C MET A 1 -28.97 16.65 -36.07
N LYS A 2 -27.88 15.97 -35.72
CA LYS A 2 -27.57 14.57 -36.05
C LYS A 2 -26.22 14.37 -35.36
N ASN A 3 -26.17 13.48 -34.37
CA ASN A 3 -25.01 12.75 -33.83
C ASN A 3 -25.33 12.12 -32.47
N ASN A 4 -26.44 12.46 -31.83
CA ASN A 4 -26.89 11.80 -30.59
C ASN A 4 -27.14 10.30 -30.78
N LYS A 5 -27.55 9.87 -31.98
CA LYS A 5 -27.72 8.45 -32.31
C LYS A 5 -26.39 7.70 -32.38
N ILE A 6 -25.34 8.33 -32.93
CA ILE A 6 -24.00 7.74 -33.01
C ILE A 6 -23.40 7.65 -31.60
N LEU A 7 -23.56 8.69 -30.78
CA LEU A 7 -23.13 8.68 -29.39
C LEU A 7 -23.80 7.56 -28.58
N TYR A 8 -25.10 7.34 -28.77
CA TYR A 8 -25.82 6.27 -28.07
C TYR A 8 -25.35 4.87 -28.49
N ILE A 9 -25.05 4.67 -29.78
CA ILE A 9 -24.51 3.40 -30.29
C ILE A 9 -23.12 3.14 -29.68
N VAL A 10 -22.25 4.15 -29.59
CA VAL A 10 -20.92 4.03 -28.98
C VAL A 10 -21.02 3.66 -27.50
N ILE A 11 -21.93 4.30 -26.75
CA ILE A 11 -22.14 4.00 -25.32
C ILE A 11 -22.63 2.56 -25.12
N ILE A 12 -23.59 2.10 -25.94
CA ILE A 12 -24.12 0.72 -25.85
C ILE A 12 -23.01 -0.31 -26.13
N VAL A 13 -22.18 -0.08 -27.15
CA VAL A 13 -21.06 -0.99 -27.46
C VAL A 13 -20.05 -1.02 -26.31
N LEU A 14 -19.71 0.13 -25.72
CA LEU A 14 -18.80 0.20 -24.58
C LEU A 14 -19.32 -0.57 -23.36
N VAL A 15 -20.61 -0.45 -23.04
CA VAL A 15 -21.23 -1.20 -21.93
C VAL A 15 -21.21 -2.71 -22.20
N LEU A 16 -21.49 -3.15 -23.43
CA LEU A 16 -21.45 -4.57 -23.79
C LEU A 16 -20.03 -5.17 -23.72
N VAL A 17 -18.99 -4.40 -24.05
CA VAL A 17 -17.59 -4.85 -23.92
C VAL A 17 -17.20 -5.01 -22.44
N VAL A 18 -17.60 -4.08 -21.57
CA VAL A 18 -17.28 -4.15 -20.12
C VAL A 18 -18.01 -5.31 -19.44
N VAL A 19 -19.29 -5.52 -19.77
CA VAL A 19 -20.05 -6.64 -19.20
C VAL A 19 -19.61 -7.99 -19.79
N GLY A 20 -19.27 -8.03 -21.08
CA GLY A 20 -18.77 -9.24 -21.75
C GLY A 20 -17.37 -9.67 -21.27
N SER A 21 -16.46 -8.72 -21.05
CA SER A 21 -15.12 -9.00 -20.51
C SER A 21 -15.13 -9.28 -19.00
N GLY A 22 -16.09 -8.70 -18.26
CA GLY A 22 -16.29 -8.96 -16.84
C GLY A 22 -16.78 -10.37 -16.53
N VAL A 23 -17.53 -11.04 -17.43
CA VAL A 23 -17.95 -12.44 -17.20
C VAL A 23 -16.90 -13.44 -17.69
N PHE A 24 -16.10 -13.10 -18.71
CA PHE A 24 -15.10 -14.01 -19.28
C PHE A 24 -13.87 -14.24 -18.36
N LEU A 25 -13.54 -13.27 -17.50
CA LEU A 25 -12.40 -13.39 -16.58
C LEU A 25 -12.69 -14.12 -15.27
N PHE A 26 -13.96 -14.35 -14.91
CA PHE A 26 -14.34 -15.02 -13.65
C PHE A 26 -14.70 -16.51 -13.79
N LEU A 27 -14.67 -17.10 -14.99
CA LEU A 27 -15.05 -18.50 -15.22
C LEU A 27 -13.87 -19.46 -15.51
N ASN A 28 -12.63 -18.98 -15.56
CA ASN A 28 -11.47 -19.80 -15.98
C ASN A 28 -10.42 -20.10 -14.90
N ASN A 29 -10.74 -19.99 -13.61
CA ASN A 29 -9.82 -20.38 -12.53
C ASN A 29 -10.35 -21.55 -11.69
N LYS A 30 -10.71 -22.65 -12.34
CA LYS A 30 -10.89 -23.95 -11.70
C LYS A 30 -10.09 -25.01 -12.46
N GLY A 31 -9.03 -25.47 -11.80
CA GLY A 31 -8.35 -26.72 -12.12
C GLY A 31 -7.00 -26.56 -12.80
N ALA A 32 -5.93 -26.72 -12.02
CA ALA A 32 -4.91 -27.76 -12.27
C ALA A 32 -3.83 -27.65 -11.19
N GLN A 33 -3.86 -28.59 -10.26
CA GLN A 33 -2.62 -29.09 -9.66
C GLN A 33 -1.69 -29.52 -10.80
N LYS A 34 -0.42 -29.12 -10.74
CA LYS A 34 0.65 -29.94 -11.27
C LYS A 34 1.78 -29.98 -10.27
N GLU A 35 1.96 -31.19 -9.73
CA GLU A 35 3.21 -31.68 -9.20
C GLU A 35 4.37 -31.34 -10.14
N THR A 36 5.46 -30.88 -9.56
CA THR A 36 6.79 -31.20 -10.07
C THR A 36 7.53 -31.85 -8.91
N GLU A 37 7.46 -33.17 -8.88
CA GLU A 37 8.43 -34.02 -8.22
C GLU A 37 9.71 -34.01 -9.10
N ILE A 38 10.88 -33.82 -8.49
CA ILE A 38 12.02 -34.75 -8.53
C ILE A 38 13.24 -34.13 -7.83
N SER A 39 13.91 -35.03 -7.08
CA SER A 39 15.29 -35.01 -6.61
C SER A 39 15.59 -34.46 -5.23
N GLN A 40 15.42 -35.38 -4.27
CA GLN A 40 16.38 -35.73 -3.21
C GLN A 40 17.66 -34.88 -3.14
N SER A 41 17.80 -34.16 -2.04
CA SER A 41 19.00 -34.28 -1.22
C SER A 41 18.61 -34.35 0.24
N THR A 42 18.84 -35.53 0.81
CA THR A 42 18.74 -35.84 2.22
C THR A 42 19.72 -34.96 2.98
N THR A 43 19.24 -34.12 3.89
CA THR A 43 20.05 -33.65 5.04
C THR A 43 19.14 -33.51 6.24
N THR A 44 19.36 -34.41 7.20
CA THR A 44 18.76 -34.47 8.53
C THR A 44 19.07 -33.19 9.32
N LEU A 45 18.04 -32.50 9.86
CA LEU A 45 18.13 -31.56 11.01
C LEU A 45 16.72 -31.37 11.65
N PRO A 46 16.66 -31.02 12.96
CA PRO A 46 15.60 -31.36 13.95
C PRO A 46 14.28 -30.56 13.81
N PRO A 47 13.19 -30.91 14.53
CA PRO A 47 11.83 -30.48 14.17
C PRO A 47 11.69 -28.96 14.28
N THR A 48 11.54 -28.32 13.13
CA THR A 48 11.18 -26.90 13.06
C THR A 48 9.72 -26.82 13.42
N ALA A 49 9.44 -26.35 14.64
CA ALA A 49 8.13 -25.87 15.02
C ALA A 49 7.66 -24.88 13.95
N THR A 50 6.48 -25.12 13.38
CA THR A 50 5.74 -24.14 12.57
C THR A 50 5.53 -22.90 13.43
N GLN A 51 6.46 -21.95 13.36
CA GLN A 51 6.23 -20.61 13.87
C GLN A 51 5.23 -19.96 12.92
N ALA A 52 4.09 -19.57 13.48
CA ALA A 52 3.25 -18.54 12.87
C ALA A 52 4.15 -17.35 12.46
N PRO A 53 3.84 -16.60 11.39
CA PRO A 53 4.66 -15.46 11.01
C PRO A 53 4.64 -14.46 12.16
N GLU A 54 5.71 -14.44 12.96
CA GLU A 54 5.98 -13.33 13.85
C GLU A 54 6.15 -12.12 12.92
N THR A 55 5.16 -11.24 12.93
CA THR A 55 5.26 -9.95 12.26
C THR A 55 6.51 -9.29 12.78
N ASP A 56 7.55 -9.17 11.94
CA ASP A 56 8.82 -8.56 12.32
C ASP A 56 8.54 -7.15 12.83
N LYS A 57 8.63 -6.97 14.15
CA LYS A 57 8.34 -5.69 14.82
C LYS A 57 9.55 -4.78 14.86
N THR A 58 10.65 -5.16 14.20
CA THR A 58 11.88 -4.38 14.23
C THR A 58 11.70 -3.13 13.39
N MET A 59 11.88 -1.97 14.02
CA MET A 59 11.92 -0.69 13.31
C MET A 59 13.12 -0.66 12.37
N VAL A 60 12.87 -0.53 11.06
CA VAL A 60 13.92 -0.44 10.04
C VAL A 60 14.03 0.98 9.50
N ASP A 61 15.26 1.45 9.34
CA ASP A 61 15.54 2.74 8.71
C ASP A 61 15.75 2.56 7.20
N CYS A 62 14.85 3.17 6.42
CA CYS A 62 14.87 3.19 4.95
C CYS A 62 15.16 4.61 4.42
N SER A 63 15.90 5.43 5.17
CA SER A 63 16.28 6.79 4.75
C SER A 63 17.35 6.83 3.66
N GLU A 64 17.98 5.68 3.36
CA GLU A 64 18.99 5.57 2.31
C GLU A 64 18.36 5.69 0.92
N ALA A 65 18.72 6.75 0.19
CA ALA A 65 18.16 7.04 -1.13
C ALA A 65 18.47 5.97 -2.20
N SER A 66 19.44 5.09 -1.95
CA SER A 66 19.82 3.99 -2.83
C SER A 66 18.82 2.83 -2.84
N ASP A 67 17.92 2.76 -1.84
CA ASP A 67 16.89 1.72 -1.75
C ASP A 67 15.50 2.28 -1.41
N PRO A 68 14.83 2.91 -2.40
CA PRO A 68 13.45 3.36 -2.21
C PRO A 68 12.46 2.19 -2.01
N SER A 69 12.85 0.96 -2.38
CA SER A 69 12.00 -0.23 -2.25
C SER A 69 11.88 -0.70 -0.80
N CYS A 70 12.88 -0.40 0.03
CA CYS A 70 12.87 -0.65 1.48
C CYS A 70 11.59 -0.11 2.12
N PHE A 71 11.31 1.19 1.94
CA PHE A 71 10.14 1.83 2.54
C PHE A 71 8.82 1.30 1.96
N LEU A 72 8.76 1.16 0.63
CA LEU A 72 7.55 0.70 -0.07
C LEU A 72 7.07 -0.67 0.37
N THR A 73 8.02 -1.62 0.47
CA THR A 73 7.72 -3.01 0.86
C THR A 73 7.12 -3.03 2.26
N ARG A 74 7.77 -2.33 3.21
CA ARG A 74 7.31 -2.25 4.60
C ARG A 74 5.99 -1.50 4.73
N MET A 75 5.78 -0.43 3.97
CA MET A 75 4.53 0.31 3.96
C MET A 75 3.35 -0.54 3.52
N SER A 76 3.53 -1.32 2.44
CA SER A 76 2.47 -2.18 1.91
C SER A 76 1.98 -3.24 2.90
N GLU A 77 2.88 -3.68 3.79
CA GLU A 77 2.61 -4.67 4.83
C GLU A 77 2.33 -4.04 6.21
N CYS A 78 2.32 -2.71 6.31
CA CYS A 78 2.23 -1.99 7.57
C CYS A 78 3.26 -2.46 8.61
N LEU A 79 4.48 -2.73 8.16
CA LEU A 79 5.60 -3.11 9.01
C LEU A 79 6.32 -1.88 9.55
N PRO A 80 6.94 -1.97 10.75
CA PRO A 80 7.68 -0.87 11.32
C PRO A 80 8.80 -0.38 10.41
N VAL A 81 8.75 0.90 10.03
CA VAL A 81 9.76 1.54 9.19
C VAL A 81 9.85 3.04 9.47
N THR A 82 11.04 3.60 9.33
CA THR A 82 11.29 5.05 9.33
C THR A 82 11.97 5.44 8.02
N ALA A 83 11.59 6.57 7.45
CA ALA A 83 12.27 7.19 6.32
C ALA A 83 12.42 8.69 6.58
N LYS A 84 13.61 9.21 6.34
CA LYS A 84 13.95 10.63 6.49
C LYS A 84 14.35 11.19 5.14
N MET A 85 13.85 12.37 4.85
CA MET A 85 14.15 13.07 3.61
C MET A 85 14.20 14.58 3.83
N ILE A 86 15.00 15.26 3.01
CA ILE A 86 15.10 16.71 2.99
C ILE A 86 14.25 17.22 1.82
N GLY A 87 13.38 18.19 2.10
CA GLY A 87 12.57 18.86 1.09
C GLY A 87 13.42 19.53 0.01
N SER A 88 12.79 19.86 -1.11
CA SER A 88 13.47 20.53 -2.24
C SER A 88 14.06 21.90 -1.89
N ASP A 89 13.61 22.51 -0.79
CA ASP A 89 14.12 23.76 -0.24
C ASP A 89 15.44 23.59 0.56
N SER A 90 15.92 22.35 0.72
CA SER A 90 17.09 21.99 1.52
C SER A 90 17.02 22.41 3.00
N LYS A 91 15.82 22.69 3.51
CA LYS A 91 15.58 23.21 4.87
C LYS A 91 14.49 22.46 5.61
N THR A 92 13.59 21.80 4.88
CA THR A 92 12.47 21.08 5.47
C THR A 92 12.87 19.62 5.71
N ASP A 93 13.04 19.25 6.98
CA ASP A 93 13.25 17.86 7.39
C ASP A 93 11.91 17.16 7.50
N ILE A 94 11.75 16.05 6.76
CA ILE A 94 10.55 15.23 6.74
C ILE A 94 10.93 13.86 7.28
N GLU A 95 10.30 13.45 8.38
CA GLU A 95 10.39 12.10 8.93
C GLU A 95 9.04 11.43 8.75
N ILE A 96 9.04 10.25 8.14
CA ILE A 96 7.88 9.39 7.99
C ILE A 96 8.15 8.13 8.80
N THR A 97 7.18 7.70 9.59
CA THR A 97 7.27 6.49 10.40
C THR A 97 5.99 5.68 10.26
N ILE A 98 6.14 4.38 10.05
CA ILE A 98 5.05 3.41 10.21
C ILE A 98 5.39 2.64 11.47
N LEU A 99 4.49 2.64 12.45
CA LEU A 99 4.71 1.98 13.74
C LEU A 99 4.23 0.54 13.75
N GLY A 100 3.41 0.16 12.78
CA GLY A 100 2.83 -1.16 12.67
C GLY A 100 1.32 -1.13 12.49
N VAL A 101 0.67 -2.22 12.87
CA VAL A 101 -0.79 -2.32 12.96
C VAL A 101 -1.23 -2.03 14.38
N GLU A 102 -2.13 -1.06 14.55
CA GLU A 102 -2.80 -0.72 15.79
C GLU A 102 -4.32 -0.66 15.56
N ASN A 103 -5.10 -1.36 16.38
CA ASN A 103 -6.57 -1.43 16.23
C ASN A 103 -7.04 -1.78 14.81
N ASP A 104 -6.37 -2.75 14.19
CA ASP A 104 -6.59 -3.20 12.79
C ASP A 104 -6.34 -2.14 11.70
N LYS A 105 -5.66 -1.06 12.06
CA LYS A 105 -5.28 0.03 11.15
C LYS A 105 -3.76 0.18 11.11
N CYS A 106 -3.25 0.65 9.98
CA CYS A 106 -1.86 1.04 9.81
C CYS A 106 -1.60 2.34 10.56
N HIS A 107 -0.73 2.31 11.57
CA HIS A 107 -0.34 3.50 12.32
C HIS A 107 0.82 4.18 11.59
N PHE A 108 0.50 5.29 10.94
CA PHE A 108 1.41 6.12 10.16
C PHE A 108 1.59 7.47 10.86
N GLN A 109 2.83 7.91 10.97
CA GLN A 109 3.20 9.20 11.52
C GLN A 109 4.05 9.96 10.51
N ARG A 110 3.84 11.27 10.45
CA ARG A 110 4.71 12.17 9.70
C ARG A 110 5.08 13.35 10.59
N LYS A 111 6.36 13.68 10.62
CA LYS A 111 6.89 14.87 11.27
C LYS A 111 7.54 15.77 10.23
N ILE A 112 7.25 17.07 10.30
CA ILE A 112 7.92 18.10 9.50
C ILE A 112 8.63 19.06 10.46
N ASN A 113 9.95 19.19 10.31
CA ASN A 113 10.84 20.02 11.13
C ASN A 113 10.73 19.78 12.64
N ASN A 114 10.31 18.58 13.08
CA ASN A 114 9.96 18.27 14.48
C ASN A 114 8.86 19.17 15.10
N VAL A 115 8.07 19.89 14.30
CA VAL A 115 7.01 20.80 14.78
C VAL A 115 5.62 20.33 14.35
N LEU A 116 5.46 19.92 13.10
CA LEU A 116 4.17 19.46 12.59
C LEU A 116 4.12 17.94 12.62
N ASN A 117 3.37 17.39 13.57
CA ASN A 117 3.17 15.95 13.70
C ASN A 117 1.77 15.60 13.19
N LEU A 118 1.70 14.78 12.16
CA LEU A 118 0.47 14.15 11.69
C LEU A 118 0.48 12.70 12.19
N ASP A 119 -0.61 12.28 12.80
CA ASP A 119 -0.82 10.93 13.29
C ASP A 119 -2.04 10.32 12.59
N CYS A 120 -1.85 9.17 11.94
CA CYS A 120 -2.84 8.59 11.04
C CYS A 120 -3.07 7.11 11.31
N PHE A 121 -4.33 6.70 11.26
CA PHE A 121 -4.75 5.31 11.38
C PHE A 121 -5.49 4.90 10.10
N PHE A 122 -4.74 4.43 9.11
CA PHE A 122 -5.27 4.04 7.81
C PHE A 122 -5.84 2.61 7.86
N PRO A 123 -7.05 2.35 7.34
CA PRO A 123 -7.50 0.97 7.13
C PRO A 123 -6.50 0.16 6.29
N LYS A 124 -6.37 -1.14 6.56
CA LYS A 124 -5.49 -2.02 5.78
C LYS A 124 -5.78 -1.91 4.27
N GLY A 125 -4.72 -1.84 3.47
CA GLY A 125 -4.81 -1.68 2.01
C GLY A 125 -5.10 -0.26 1.51
N THR A 126 -5.37 0.71 2.40
CA THR A 126 -5.59 2.11 2.00
C THR A 126 -4.32 2.95 2.04
N LEU A 127 -3.33 2.58 2.86
CA LEU A 127 -2.02 3.22 2.85
C LEU A 127 -1.21 2.74 1.63
N ASN A 128 -1.15 3.59 0.61
CA ASN A 128 -0.39 3.38 -0.62
C ASN A 128 0.25 4.72 -1.04
N MET A 129 0.95 4.74 -2.17
CA MET A 129 1.66 5.95 -2.62
C MET A 129 0.73 7.14 -2.91
N ASP A 130 -0.48 6.91 -3.42
CA ASP A 130 -1.42 8.00 -3.68
C ASP A 130 -1.96 8.59 -2.38
N THR A 131 -2.33 7.74 -1.42
CA THR A 131 -2.75 8.19 -0.08
C THR A 131 -1.61 8.91 0.63
N LEU A 132 -0.38 8.40 0.53
CA LEU A 132 0.80 9.05 1.08
C LEU A 132 1.01 10.43 0.46
N ASP A 133 0.97 10.55 -0.86
CA ASP A 133 1.14 11.81 -1.58
C ASP A 133 0.04 12.83 -1.21
N GLN A 134 -1.21 12.37 -1.02
CA GLN A 134 -2.30 13.19 -0.49
C GLN A 134 -2.00 13.72 0.92
N THR A 135 -1.34 12.96 1.79
CA THR A 135 -0.96 13.50 3.13
C THR A 135 -0.06 14.72 3.02
N PHE A 136 0.76 14.82 1.96
CA PHE A 136 1.63 15.96 1.65
C PHE A 136 0.90 17.14 0.98
N GLY A 137 -0.42 17.03 0.77
CA GLY A 137 -1.24 18.08 0.17
C GLY A 137 -1.31 18.01 -1.36
N ASN A 138 -0.76 16.96 -1.97
CA ASN A 138 -0.87 16.72 -3.40
C ASN A 138 -2.23 16.05 -3.69
N ASP A 139 -3.13 16.75 -4.37
CA ASP A 139 -4.49 16.25 -4.60
C ASP A 139 -4.51 14.99 -5.48
N LYS A 140 -5.03 13.90 -4.90
CA LYS A 140 -5.32 12.60 -5.54
C LYS A 140 -6.80 12.26 -5.52
N GLY A 141 -7.66 13.17 -5.06
CA GLY A 141 -9.07 12.87 -4.77
C GLY A 141 -9.28 11.98 -3.55
N LEU A 142 -8.26 11.83 -2.69
CA LEU A 142 -8.27 10.98 -1.49
C LEU A 142 -8.36 11.77 -0.19
N GLN A 143 -8.68 13.07 -0.25
CA GLN A 143 -8.71 13.95 0.92
C GLN A 143 -9.59 13.39 2.04
N LYS A 144 -10.76 12.83 1.71
CA LYS A 144 -11.66 12.20 2.69
C LYS A 144 -10.99 11.02 3.43
N VAL A 145 -10.19 10.21 2.73
CA VAL A 145 -9.47 9.08 3.35
C VAL A 145 -8.43 9.59 4.34
N VAL A 146 -7.71 10.65 3.96
CA VAL A 146 -6.72 11.30 4.85
C VAL A 146 -7.39 11.97 6.03
N ASP A 147 -8.48 12.72 5.83
CA ASP A 147 -9.21 13.41 6.90
C ASP A 147 -9.85 12.43 7.90
N ASP A 148 -10.40 11.32 7.42
CA ASP A 148 -11.03 10.30 8.27
C ASP A 148 -9.97 9.49 9.05
N ALA A 149 -8.73 9.40 8.54
CA ALA A 149 -7.64 8.62 9.14
C ALA A 149 -6.70 9.44 10.03
N CYS A 150 -6.46 10.71 9.71
CA CYS A 150 -5.37 11.51 10.26
C CYS A 150 -5.85 12.60 11.22
N LYS A 151 -5.04 12.87 12.24
CA LYS A 151 -5.21 13.95 13.21
C LYS A 151 -3.87 14.62 13.49
N PRO A 152 -3.85 15.90 13.88
CA PRO A 152 -2.65 16.49 14.48
C PRO A 152 -2.25 15.67 15.71
N ALA A 153 -0.99 15.25 15.81
CA ALA A 153 -0.53 14.47 16.96
C ALA A 153 -0.48 15.36 18.21
N GLY A 154 -0.94 14.84 19.35
CA GLY A 154 -0.89 15.54 20.65
C GLY A 154 -2.14 16.33 21.05
N TRP A 155 -3.32 15.95 20.53
CA TRP A 155 -4.64 16.47 20.93
C TRP A 155 -5.45 15.44 21.71
#